data_AF-A0A8S0SCP5-F1
#
_entry.id   AF-A0A8S0SCP5-F1
#
_cell.length_a   1.000
_cell.length_b   1.000
_cell.length_c   1.000
_cell.angle_alpha   90.00
_cell.angle_beta   90.00
_cell.angle_gamma   90.00
#
_symmetry.space_group_name_H-M   'P 1'
#
loop_
_entity.id
_entity.type
_entity.pdbx_description
1 polymer ?
#
loop_
_entity_poly.entity_id
_entity_poly.type
_entity_poly.pdbx_seq_one_letter_code
_entity_poly.pdbx_strand_id
1 'polypeptide(L)'
;MEFSRISFMRQMGETLIKSQISESPFPDEKQLLFCWDQESCTRTRFNALENHKKPLFIKELSKVWAFPEAGKYNESNTLLMDDSPYKAVKNPANTAIFPLT
;
A
#
# COMPACT_ATOMS: atom_id res chain seq x y z
N MET A 1 -5.74 -19.78 -3.61
CA MET A 1 -6.15 -18.48 -3.01
C MET A 1 -6.33 -17.51 -4.16
N GLU A 2 -7.57 -17.12 -4.43
CA GLU A 2 -7.89 -16.14 -5.47
C GLU A 2 -7.97 -14.76 -4.80
N PHE A 3 -7.00 -13.88 -5.06
CA PHE A 3 -7.02 -12.52 -4.52
C PHE A 3 -7.98 -11.69 -5.37
N SER A 4 -9.18 -11.45 -4.88
CA SER A 4 -10.24 -10.91 -5.72
C SER A 4 -10.10 -9.41 -6.02
N ARG A 5 -9.26 -8.66 -5.28
CA ARG A 5 -9.03 -7.22 -5.46
C ARG A 5 -7.64 -6.79 -5.02
N ILE A 6 -7.03 -5.87 -5.77
CA ILE A 6 -5.69 -5.33 -5.53
C ILE A 6 -5.80 -3.82 -5.31
N SER A 7 -5.14 -3.29 -4.29
CA SER A 7 -4.95 -1.85 -4.11
C SER A 7 -3.47 -1.52 -4.27
N PHE A 8 -3.14 -0.60 -5.18
CA PHE A 8 -1.77 -0.12 -5.33
C PHE A 8 -1.48 0.98 -4.34
N MET A 9 -0.42 0.78 -3.56
CA MET A 9 0.16 1.80 -2.70
C MET A 9 1.51 2.23 -3.27
N ARG A 10 1.56 3.30 -4.06
CA ARG A 10 2.84 3.87 -4.51
C ARG A 10 3.13 5.18 -3.80
N GLN A 11 4.41 5.41 -3.57
CA GLN A 11 4.96 6.66 -3.07
C GLN A 11 5.12 7.65 -4.24
N MET A 12 4.02 7.96 -4.93
CA MET A 12 3.95 8.86 -6.10
C MET A 12 2.68 9.70 -6.01
N GLY A 13 2.60 10.83 -6.70
CA GLY A 13 1.36 11.63 -6.79
C GLY A 13 0.29 10.92 -7.64
N GLU A 14 -0.99 11.20 -7.37
CA GLU A 14 -2.15 10.50 -7.97
C GLU A 14 -2.12 10.41 -9.51
N THR A 15 -1.68 11.48 -10.19
CA THR A 15 -1.62 11.53 -11.66
C THR A 15 -0.67 10.47 -12.24
N LEU A 16 0.44 10.21 -11.56
CA LEU A 16 1.45 9.22 -11.98
C LEU A 16 1.03 7.79 -11.64
N ILE A 17 0.20 7.62 -10.61
CA ILE A 17 -0.37 6.32 -10.24
C ILE A 17 -1.32 5.83 -11.35
N LYS A 18 -2.20 6.71 -11.85
CA LYS A 18 -3.16 6.35 -12.90
C LYS A 18 -2.49 6.01 -14.23
N SER A 19 -1.47 6.77 -14.65
CA SER A 19 -0.75 6.48 -15.89
C SER A 19 0.01 5.14 -15.84
N GLN A 20 0.61 4.79 -14.69
CA GLN A 20 1.27 3.49 -14.55
C GLN A 20 0.30 2.32 -14.42
N ILE A 21 -0.89 2.51 -13.85
CA ILE A 21 -1.93 1.47 -13.83
C ILE A 21 -2.36 1.15 -15.27
N SER A 22 -2.56 2.15 -16.12
CA SER A 22 -2.88 1.93 -17.53
C SER A 22 -1.77 1.24 -18.33
N GLU A 23 -0.52 1.35 -17.87
CA GLU A 23 0.65 0.71 -18.49
C GLU A 23 1.01 -0.66 -17.86
N SER A 24 0.39 -1.03 -16.75
CA SER A 24 0.72 -2.23 -15.99
C SER A 24 0.09 -3.49 -16.62
N PRO A 25 0.83 -4.60 -16.79
CA PRO A 25 0.26 -5.87 -17.29
C PRO A 25 -0.66 -6.57 -16.27
N PHE A 26 -0.77 -6.05 -15.05
CA PHE A 26 -1.68 -6.53 -13.99
C PHE A 26 -2.13 -5.37 -13.08
N PRO A 27 -3.32 -5.44 -12.47
CA PRO A 27 -4.53 -6.18 -12.84
C PRO A 27 -5.43 -5.34 -13.78
N ASP A 28 -6.43 -6.01 -14.38
CA ASP A 28 -7.58 -5.36 -15.01
C ASP A 28 -8.16 -4.29 -14.07
N GLU A 29 -8.46 -3.08 -14.57
CA GLU A 29 -9.01 -1.96 -13.78
C GLU A 29 -10.20 -2.39 -12.91
N LYS A 30 -10.94 -3.42 -13.35
CA LYS A 30 -12.07 -4.01 -12.62
C LYS A 30 -11.71 -4.64 -11.27
N GLN A 31 -10.44 -4.99 -11.04
CA GLN A 31 -9.95 -5.54 -9.77
C GLN A 31 -9.37 -4.47 -8.84
N LEU A 32 -9.20 -3.24 -9.33
CA LEU A 32 -8.75 -2.10 -8.53
C LEU A 32 -9.94 -1.50 -7.76
N LEU A 33 -9.85 -1.48 -6.44
CA LEU A 33 -10.91 -0.89 -5.63
C LEU A 33 -10.71 0.61 -5.41
N PHE A 34 -9.48 1.01 -5.10
CA PHE A 34 -9.09 2.41 -4.90
C PHE A 34 -7.59 2.57 -5.11
N CYS A 35 -7.17 3.81 -5.40
CA CYS A 35 -5.76 4.20 -5.37
C CYS A 35 -5.42 4.76 -4.00
N TRP A 36 -4.25 4.39 -3.47
CA TRP A 36 -3.74 4.91 -2.21
C TRP A 36 -2.40 5.57 -2.45
N ASP A 37 -2.31 6.85 -2.13
CA ASP A 37 -1.15 7.67 -2.43
C ASP A 37 -0.26 7.91 -1.19
N GLN A 38 0.75 8.75 -1.37
CA GLN A 38 1.65 9.11 -0.29
C GLN A 38 0.95 9.94 0.81
N GLU A 39 0.01 10.80 0.46
CA GLU A 39 -0.69 11.67 1.42
C GLU A 39 -1.54 10.88 2.41
N SER A 40 -2.05 9.73 1.95
CA SER A 40 -2.81 8.80 2.76
C SER A 40 -1.93 8.01 3.76
N CYS A 41 -0.61 7.95 3.54
CA CYS A 41 0.34 7.26 4.42
C CYS A 41 0.71 8.10 5.65
N THR A 42 1.18 7.43 6.73
CA THR A 42 1.69 8.15 7.90
C THR A 42 3.16 8.49 7.73
N ARG A 43 3.44 9.78 7.55
CA ARG A 43 4.81 10.31 7.52
C ARG A 43 5.47 10.17 8.88
N THR A 44 6.64 9.55 8.93
CA THR A 44 7.46 9.49 10.14
C THR A 44 8.33 10.75 10.27
N ARG A 45 8.98 10.91 11.43
CA ARG A 45 10.00 11.94 11.64
C ARG A 45 11.38 11.53 11.11
N PHE A 46 11.49 10.34 10.52
CA PHE A 46 12.74 9.76 10.06
C PHE A 46 12.82 9.74 8.54
N ASN A 47 14.06 9.76 8.04
CA ASN A 47 14.38 9.60 6.63
C ASN A 47 15.11 8.27 6.43
N ALA A 48 15.14 7.78 5.19
CA ALA A 48 15.84 6.55 4.85
C ALA A 48 17.32 6.66 5.20
N LEU A 49 17.88 5.58 5.73
CA LEU A 49 19.29 5.54 6.13
C LEU A 49 20.22 5.79 4.93
N GLU A 50 19.89 5.21 3.78
CA GLU A 50 20.66 5.37 2.54
C GLU A 50 20.45 6.73 1.86
N ASN A 51 19.33 7.40 2.16
CA ASN A 51 19.00 8.68 1.57
C ASN A 51 18.26 9.57 2.58
N HIS A 52 19.02 10.41 3.27
CA HIS A 52 18.49 11.35 4.25
C HIS A 52 17.54 12.42 3.70
N LYS A 53 17.34 12.52 2.38
CA LYS A 53 16.30 13.38 1.78
C LYS A 53 14.99 12.65 1.54
N LYS A 54 14.97 11.31 1.64
CA LYS A 54 13.79 10.48 1.40
C LYS A 54 13.06 10.23 2.73
N PRO A 55 11.91 10.87 2.99
CA PRO A 55 11.13 10.62 4.20
C PRO A 55 10.55 9.20 4.21
N LEU A 56 10.49 8.59 5.39
CA LEU A 56 9.88 7.29 5.59
C LEU A 56 8.39 7.45 5.87
N PHE A 57 7.60 6.60 5.22
CA PHE A 57 6.15 6.53 5.38
C PHE A 57 5.75 5.13 5.85
N ILE A 58 4.77 5.08 6.75
CA ILE A 58 4.13 3.86 7.23
C ILE A 58 2.80 3.69 6.50
N LYS A 59 2.53 2.46 6.08
CA LYS A 59 1.33 2.02 5.35
C LYS A 59 0.41 1.27 6.31
N GLU A 60 -0.44 2.02 7.01
CA GLU A 60 -1.37 1.49 8.00
C GLU A 60 -2.63 0.90 7.34
N LEU A 61 -2.81 -0.42 7.41
CA LEU A 61 -4.01 -1.10 6.90
C LEU A 61 -5.28 -0.70 7.66
N SER A 62 -5.16 -0.30 8.93
CA SER A 62 -6.29 0.23 9.70
C SER A 62 -6.91 1.47 9.07
N LYS A 63 -6.11 2.31 8.40
CA LYS A 63 -6.65 3.44 7.65
C LYS A 63 -7.43 2.97 6.43
N VAL A 64 -6.96 1.93 5.74
CA VAL A 64 -7.68 1.31 4.62
C VAL A 64 -9.03 0.78 5.06
N TRP A 65 -9.08 0.04 6.17
CA TRP A 65 -10.34 -0.54 6.68
C TRP A 65 -11.35 0.51 7.16
N ALA A 66 -10.91 1.73 7.45
CA ALA A 66 -11.78 2.85 7.79
C ALA A 66 -12.48 3.48 6.58
N PHE A 67 -12.08 3.15 5.34
CA PHE A 67 -12.79 3.65 4.16
C PHE A 67 -14.13 2.93 3.97
N PRO A 68 -15.22 3.66 3.68
CA PRO A 68 -16.54 3.06 3.46
C PRO A 68 -16.53 1.95 2.39
N GLU A 69 -15.78 2.15 1.31
CA GLU A 69 -15.64 1.21 0.19
C GLU A 69 -14.89 -0.08 0.58
N ALA A 70 -14.12 -0.03 1.67
CA ALA A 70 -13.31 -1.11 2.19
C ALA A 70 -13.95 -1.86 3.37
N GLY A 71 -15.20 -1.55 3.74
CA GLY A 71 -15.85 -2.05 4.97
C GLY A 71 -16.00 -3.58 5.12
N LYS A 72 -15.68 -4.36 4.08
CA LYS A 72 -15.61 -5.82 4.13
C LYS A 72 -14.21 -6.39 4.43
N TYR A 73 -13.20 -5.53 4.49
CA TYR A 73 -11.81 -5.90 4.71
C TYR A 73 -11.38 -5.63 6.15
N ASN A 74 -10.51 -6.49 6.65
CA ASN A 74 -9.95 -6.43 7.99
C ASN A 74 -8.62 -7.21 8.03
N GLU A 75 -8.06 -7.39 9.22
CA GLU A 75 -6.79 -8.09 9.45
C GLU A 75 -6.79 -9.54 8.99
N SER A 76 -7.95 -10.22 8.94
CA SER A 76 -8.04 -11.63 8.57
C SER A 76 -8.05 -11.88 7.07
N ASN A 77 -8.32 -10.84 6.25
CA ASN A 77 -8.50 -10.98 4.81
C ASN A 77 -7.76 -9.91 3.97
N THR A 78 -6.85 -9.15 4.60
CA THR A 78 -6.04 -8.11 3.94
C THR A 78 -4.57 -8.42 4.08
N LEU A 79 -3.82 -8.35 2.97
CA LEU A 79 -2.36 -8.47 2.96
C LEU A 79 -1.73 -7.24 2.30
N LEU A 80 -0.74 -6.65 2.98
CA LEU A 80 0.15 -5.64 2.41
C LEU A 80 1.33 -6.35 1.73
N MET A 81 1.52 -6.11 0.43
CA MET A 81 2.72 -6.52 -0.28
C MET A 81 3.60 -5.30 -0.53
N ASP A 82 4.83 -5.34 -0.01
CA ASP A 82 5.76 -4.22 -0.12
C ASP A 82 7.21 -4.72 -0.08
N ASP A 83 8.15 -3.99 -0.66
CA ASP A 83 9.58 -4.33 -0.64
C ASP A 83 10.28 -4.02 0.71
N SER A 84 9.61 -3.24 1.57
CA SER A 84 10.22 -2.63 2.74
C SER A 84 9.48 -3.01 4.03
N PRO A 85 10.04 -3.91 4.86
CA PRO A 85 9.44 -4.35 6.12
C PRO A 85 8.98 -3.24 7.05
N TYR A 86 9.76 -2.16 7.15
CA TYR A 86 9.45 -1.03 8.04
C TYR A 86 8.12 -0.35 7.73
N LYS A 87 7.62 -0.42 6.48
CA LYS A 87 6.38 0.25 6.07
C LYS A 87 5.15 -0.40 6.73
N ALA A 88 5.27 -1.65 7.16
CA ALA A 88 4.18 -2.40 7.79
C ALA A 88 4.25 -2.42 9.33
N VAL A 89 5.17 -1.68 9.96
CA VAL A 89 5.48 -1.80 11.41
C VAL A 89 4.27 -1.60 12.34
N LYS A 90 3.21 -0.95 11.86
CA LYS A 90 1.97 -0.71 12.62
C LYS A 90 0.83 -1.66 12.26
N ASN A 91 1.04 -2.60 11.34
CA ASN A 91 0.03 -3.54 10.93
C ASN A 91 0.06 -4.78 11.84
N PRO A 92 -1.07 -5.47 12.04
CA PRO A 92 -1.10 -6.72 12.80
C PRO A 92 -0.15 -7.78 12.23
N ALA A 93 0.28 -8.73 13.08
CA ALA A 93 1.11 -9.84 12.63
C ALA A 93 0.44 -10.63 11.49
N ASN A 94 1.25 -11.18 10.59
CA ASN A 94 0.81 -11.97 9.43
C ASN A 94 -0.05 -11.20 8.39
N THR A 95 -0.05 -9.87 8.42
CA THR A 95 -0.78 -9.04 7.44
C THR A 95 0.12 -8.45 6.35
N ALA A 96 1.39 -8.86 6.26
CA ALA A 96 2.32 -8.33 5.26
C ALA A 96 3.29 -9.39 4.71
N ILE A 97 3.60 -9.28 3.43
CA ILE A 97 4.57 -10.11 2.71
C ILE A 97 5.61 -9.19 2.09
N PHE A 98 6.88 -9.52 2.31
CA PHE A 98 8.03 -8.79 1.78
C PHE A 98 8.82 -9.68 0.82
N PRO A 99 8.67 -9.51 -0.51
CA PRO A 99 9.49 -10.24 -1.47
C PRO A 99 10.96 -9.94 -1.23
N LEU A 100 11.79 -10.98 -1.21
CA LEU A 100 13.23 -10.81 -1.26
C LEU A 100 13.61 -10.39 -2.68
N THR A 101 14.22 -9.21 -2.80
CA THR A 101 14.90 -8.74 -4.01
C THR A 101 16.37 -9.09 -3.98
#